data_AF-A0A554KDX5-F1
#
_entry.id   AF-A0A554KDX5-F1
#
_cell.length_a   1.000
_cell.length_b   1.000
_cell.length_c   1.000
_cell.angle_alpha   90.00
_cell.angle_beta   90.00
_cell.angle_gamma   90.00
#
_symmetry.space_group_name_H-M   'P 1'
#
loop_
_entity.id
_entity.type
_entity.pdbx_description
1 polymer ?
#
loop_
_entity_poly.entity_id
_entity_poly.type
_entity_poly.pdbx_seq_one_letter_code
_entity_poly.pdbx_strand_id
1 'polypeptide(L)'
;MQYIIPQQDKAAANNAFPLRMVSVIVVNVMLIPLLVADLVCSIYHAVYFRLNGMPLIPRKDYIVIDRGRLMKLNWAQRWACAYCDYANGLIAWIKAIINTTEIYSCAIKHASPRHNQEYQREYFPYEKFK
;
A
#
# COMPACT_ATOMS: atom_id res chain seq x y z
N MET A 1 11.19 20.13 22.44
CA MET A 1 11.71 19.12 21.50
C MET A 1 11.08 19.39 20.13
N GLN A 2 11.83 20.01 19.22
CA GLN A 2 11.32 20.43 17.91
C GLN A 2 11.29 19.20 17.01
N TYR A 3 10.10 18.65 16.74
CA TYR A 3 9.92 17.62 15.72
C TYR A 3 10.18 18.27 14.36
N ILE A 4 11.41 18.16 13.88
CA ILE A 4 11.80 18.55 12.52
C ILE A 4 11.15 17.53 11.59
N ILE A 5 10.25 17.99 10.72
CA ILE A 5 9.83 17.16 9.59
C ILE A 5 11.06 17.09 8.66
N PRO A 6 11.63 15.91 8.36
CA PRO A 6 12.87 15.79 7.56
C PRO A 6 12.76 16.35 6.13
N GLN A 7 11.58 16.84 5.74
CA GLN A 7 11.35 17.54 4.48
C GLN A 7 11.67 19.04 4.51
N GLN A 8 11.69 19.69 5.69
CA GLN A 8 11.99 21.13 5.79
C GLN A 8 13.46 21.42 5.44
N ASP A 9 14.39 20.58 5.89
CA ASP A 9 15.82 20.74 5.56
C ASP A 9 16.14 20.43 4.09
N LYS A 10 15.35 19.56 3.45
CA LYS A 10 15.48 19.31 2.00
C LYS A 10 15.14 20.52 1.15
N ALA A 11 14.40 21.50 1.67
CA ALA A 11 14.07 22.73 0.95
C ALA A 11 15.25 23.72 0.87
N ALA A 12 16.21 23.65 1.81
CA ALA A 12 17.30 24.60 1.98
C ALA A 12 18.54 24.37 1.09
N ALA A 13 18.63 23.24 0.36
CA ALA A 13 19.72 23.00 -0.58
C ALA A 13 19.56 23.86 -1.85
N ASN A 14 20.18 25.04 -1.85
CA ASN A 14 20.22 25.96 -2.98
C ASN A 14 20.87 25.26 -4.20
N ASN A 15 20.20 25.37 -5.36
CA ASN A 15 20.56 24.91 -6.73
C ASN A 15 19.88 23.62 -7.27
N ALA A 16 18.99 22.95 -6.53
CA ALA A 16 18.34 21.69 -6.97
C ALA A 16 16.86 21.80 -7.37
N PHE A 17 16.34 22.99 -7.68
CA PHE A 17 14.94 23.18 -8.11
C PHE A 17 14.48 22.25 -9.25
N PRO A 18 15.24 22.08 -10.37
CA PRO A 18 14.81 21.18 -11.44
C PRO A 18 14.76 19.71 -11.00
N LEU A 19 15.72 19.24 -10.19
CA LEU A 19 15.71 17.87 -9.64
C LEU A 19 14.51 17.62 -8.72
N ARG A 20 14.08 18.62 -7.96
CA ARG A 20 12.86 18.52 -7.12
C ARG A 20 11.60 18.41 -7.96
N MET A 21 11.49 19.15 -9.07
CA MET A 21 10.37 19.02 -9.99
C MET A 21 10.31 17.63 -10.63
N VAL A 22 11.46 17.10 -11.05
CA VAL A 22 11.55 15.72 -11.57
C VAL A 22 11.08 14.71 -10.52
N SER A 23 11.54 14.84 -9.26
CA SER A 23 11.10 13.95 -8.18
C SER A 23 9.58 13.99 -7.95
N VAL A 24 8.98 15.19 -7.97
CA VAL A 24 7.52 15.34 -7.85
C VAL A 24 6.82 14.68 -9.05
N ILE A 25 7.30 14.88 -10.27
CA ILE A 25 6.72 14.26 -11.47
C ILE A 25 6.79 12.74 -11.37
N VAL A 26 7.93 12.15 -11.03
CA VAL A 26 8.12 10.70 -10.95
C VAL A 26 7.17 10.07 -9.93
N VAL A 27 7.01 10.67 -8.75
CA VAL A 27 6.07 10.16 -7.73
C VAL A 27 4.62 10.24 -8.21
N ASN A 28 4.24 11.33 -8.88
CA ASN A 28 2.89 11.49 -9.40
C ASN A 28 2.60 10.55 -10.57
N VAL A 29 3.59 10.19 -11.38
CA VAL A 29 3.43 9.15 -12.43
C VAL A 29 3.08 7.80 -11.80
N MET A 30 3.67 7.45 -10.65
CA MET A 30 3.33 6.23 -9.93
C MET A 30 1.91 6.23 -9.33
N LEU A 31 1.24 7.38 -9.23
CA LEU A 31 -0.15 7.41 -8.81
C LEU A 31 -1.06 6.73 -9.85
N ILE A 32 -0.72 6.81 -11.14
CA ILE A 32 -1.52 6.21 -12.22
C ILE A 32 -1.65 4.69 -12.06
N PRO A 33 -0.56 3.89 -11.99
CA PRO A 33 -0.68 2.45 -11.81
C PRO A 33 -1.32 2.08 -10.47
N LEU A 34 -1.15 2.89 -9.41
CA LEU A 34 -1.83 2.67 -8.14
C LEU A 34 -3.35 2.82 -8.27
N LEU A 35 -3.84 3.85 -8.98
CA LEU A 35 -5.28 4.04 -9.21
C LEU A 35 -5.87 2.95 -10.10
N VAL A 36 -5.12 2.49 -11.11
CA VAL A 36 -5.54 1.35 -11.95
C VAL A 36 -5.61 0.08 -11.12
N ALA A 37 -4.57 -0.22 -10.34
CA ALA A 37 -4.53 -1.37 -9.45
C ALA A 37 -5.68 -1.33 -8.44
N ASP A 38 -5.98 -0.16 -7.90
CA ASP A 38 -7.10 0.04 -6.99
C ASP A 38 -8.45 -0.29 -7.63
N LEU A 39 -8.72 0.23 -8.84
CA LEU A 39 -9.95 -0.04 -9.56
C LEU A 39 -10.10 -1.54 -9.86
N VAL A 40 -9.06 -2.15 -10.43
CA VAL A 40 -9.06 -3.56 -10.81
C VAL A 40 -9.20 -4.44 -9.57
N CYS A 41 -8.46 -4.16 -8.50
CA CYS A 41 -8.53 -4.93 -7.27
C CYS A 41 -9.88 -4.75 -6.57
N SER A 42 -10.48 -3.56 -6.64
CA SER A 42 -11.83 -3.31 -6.12
C SER A 42 -12.88 -4.13 -6.86
N ILE A 43 -12.80 -4.22 -8.19
CA ILE A 43 -13.70 -5.07 -8.99
C ILE A 43 -13.47 -6.54 -8.66
N TYR A 44 -12.21 -6.98 -8.62
CA TYR A 44 -11.84 -8.35 -8.25
C TYR A 44 -12.40 -8.73 -6.89
N HIS A 45 -12.12 -7.94 -5.85
CA HIS A 45 -12.62 -8.15 -4.50
C HIS A 45 -14.15 -8.15 -4.46
N ALA A 46 -14.80 -7.22 -5.15
CA ALA A 46 -16.26 -7.15 -5.17
C ALA A 46 -16.92 -8.37 -5.84
N VAL A 47 -16.35 -8.87 -6.94
CA VAL A 47 -16.96 -9.97 -7.72
C VAL A 47 -16.52 -11.32 -7.19
N TYR A 48 -15.20 -11.56 -7.14
CA TYR A 48 -14.64 -12.86 -6.81
C TYR A 48 -14.97 -13.29 -5.38
N PHE A 49 -14.91 -12.38 -4.40
CA PHE A 49 -15.22 -12.76 -3.01
C PHE A 49 -16.69 -13.11 -2.83
N ARG A 50 -17.60 -12.38 -3.49
CA ARG A 50 -19.02 -12.69 -3.44
C ARG A 50 -19.36 -14.03 -4.08
N LEU A 51 -18.74 -14.32 -5.23
CA LEU A 51 -18.95 -15.59 -5.94
C LEU A 51 -18.46 -16.80 -5.13
N ASN A 52 -17.36 -16.65 -4.38
CA ASN A 52 -16.76 -17.73 -3.61
C ASN A 52 -17.15 -17.72 -2.12
N GLY A 53 -18.10 -16.86 -1.70
CA GLY A 53 -18.54 -16.78 -0.31
C GLY A 53 -17.46 -16.33 0.70
N MET A 54 -16.45 -15.60 0.23
CA MET A 54 -15.35 -15.11 1.08
C MET A 54 -15.73 -13.82 1.84
N PRO A 55 -15.14 -13.58 3.03
CA PRO A 55 -15.42 -12.40 3.82
C PRO A 55 -14.85 -11.14 3.15
N LEU A 56 -15.70 -10.11 2.97
CA LEU A 56 -15.27 -8.84 2.39
C LEU A 56 -14.36 -8.06 3.36
N ILE A 57 -13.26 -7.54 2.83
CA ILE A 57 -12.26 -6.80 3.59
C ILE A 57 -12.57 -5.30 3.52
N PRO A 58 -12.93 -4.65 4.65
CA PRO A 58 -13.27 -3.24 4.68
C PRO A 58 -12.06 -2.36 4.34
N ARG A 59 -12.16 -1.62 3.23
CA ARG A 59 -11.10 -0.71 2.75
C ARG A 59 -10.73 0.39 3.75
N LYS A 60 -11.71 0.88 4.52
CA LYS A 60 -11.55 1.96 5.51
C LYS A 60 -10.55 1.63 6.62
N ASP A 61 -10.30 0.34 6.88
CA ASP A 61 -9.37 -0.09 7.92
C ASP A 61 -7.90 0.00 7.45
N TYR A 62 -7.68 0.19 6.15
CA TYR A 62 -6.36 0.23 5.53
C TYR A 62 -6.00 1.62 5.01
N ILE A 63 -6.93 2.31 4.34
CA ILE A 63 -6.68 3.63 3.76
C ILE A 63 -7.14 4.71 4.74
N VAL A 64 -6.21 5.18 5.57
CA VAL A 64 -6.42 6.26 6.54
C VAL A 64 -5.55 7.44 6.18
N ILE A 65 -6.18 8.56 5.81
CA ILE A 65 -5.50 9.81 5.44
C ILE A 65 -5.72 10.83 6.57
N ASP A 66 -4.87 10.79 7.59
CA ASP A 66 -4.97 11.64 8.78
C ASP A 66 -3.89 12.76 8.82
N ARG A 67 -2.73 12.51 8.21
CA ARG A 67 -1.54 13.39 8.28
C ARG A 67 -1.71 14.72 7.55
N GLY A 68 -2.69 14.82 6.64
CA GLY A 68 -3.03 16.07 5.96
C GLY A 68 -3.55 17.18 6.88
N ARG A 69 -3.97 16.85 8.11
CA ARG A 69 -4.49 17.80 9.12
C ARG A 69 -3.42 18.44 9.99
N LEU A 70 -2.15 18.02 9.85
CA LEU A 70 -1.05 18.59 10.60
C LEU A 70 -0.83 20.06 10.21
N MET A 71 -1.00 20.98 11.15
CA MET A 71 -1.01 22.45 10.89
C MET A 71 0.29 23.00 10.30
N LYS A 72 1.41 22.29 10.42
CA LYS A 72 2.76 22.77 10.04
C LYS A 72 3.20 22.41 8.62
N LEU A 73 2.34 21.84 7.77
CA LEU A 73 2.72 21.47 6.40
C LEU A 73 2.20 22.47 5.36
N ASN A 74 3.06 22.79 4.39
CA ASN A 74 2.66 23.51 3.17
C ASN A 74 1.85 22.60 2.24
N TRP A 75 1.09 23.17 1.29
CA TRP A 75 0.18 22.44 0.40
C TRP A 75 0.84 21.28 -0.35
N ALA A 76 2.03 21.48 -0.91
CA ALA A 76 2.78 20.44 -1.62
C ALA A 76 3.20 19.27 -0.70
N GLN A 77 3.54 19.57 0.56
CA GLN A 77 3.90 18.54 1.54
C GLN A 77 2.66 17.75 2.00
N ARG A 78 1.51 18.43 2.13
CA ARG A 78 0.23 17.75 2.41
C ARG A 78 -0.13 16.76 1.31
N TRP A 79 0.07 17.13 0.04
CA TRP A 79 -0.12 16.23 -1.10
C TRP A 79 0.80 15.01 -1.05
N ALA A 80 2.09 15.22 -0.81
CA ALA A 80 3.05 14.13 -0.69
C ALA A 80 2.71 13.18 0.48
N CYS A 81 2.24 13.72 1.62
CA CYS A 81 1.76 12.90 2.73
C CYS A 81 0.52 12.10 2.35
N ALA A 82 -0.48 12.74 1.73
CA ALA A 82 -1.70 12.06 1.29
C ALA A 82 -1.40 10.94 0.28
N TYR A 83 -0.45 11.16 -0.63
CA TYR A 83 0.04 10.14 -1.55
C TYR A 83 0.58 8.92 -0.80
N CYS A 84 1.49 9.14 0.17
CA CYS A 84 2.08 8.04 0.92
C CYS A 84 1.05 7.29 1.78
N ASP A 85 0.13 8.01 2.44
CA ASP A 85 -0.93 7.39 3.24
C ASP A 85 -1.84 6.53 2.35
N TYR A 86 -2.22 7.06 1.18
CA TYR A 86 -3.01 6.34 0.20
C TYR A 86 -2.29 5.12 -0.37
N ALA A 87 -1.06 5.29 -0.87
CA ALA A 87 -0.30 4.23 -1.54
C ALA A 87 0.00 3.06 -0.58
N ASN A 88 0.47 3.36 0.64
CA ASN A 88 0.74 2.30 1.62
C ASN A 88 -0.54 1.60 2.06
N GLY A 89 -1.61 2.35 2.34
CA GLY A 89 -2.91 1.78 2.70
C GLY A 89 -3.47 0.89 1.59
N LEU A 90 -3.39 1.35 0.34
CA LEU A 90 -3.84 0.58 -0.82
C LEU A 90 -3.08 -0.74 -0.96
N ILE A 91 -1.75 -0.71 -0.91
CA ILE A 91 -0.93 -1.92 -1.04
C ILE A 91 -1.19 -2.89 0.11
N ALA A 92 -1.37 -2.39 1.33
CA ALA A 92 -1.75 -3.22 2.48
C ALA A 92 -3.12 -3.88 2.28
N TRP A 93 -4.11 -3.15 1.77
CA TRP A 93 -5.44 -3.68 1.47
C TRP A 93 -5.42 -4.73 0.36
N ILE A 94 -4.71 -4.46 -0.74
CA ILE A 94 -4.52 -5.41 -1.84
C ILE A 94 -3.84 -6.69 -1.33
N LYS A 95 -2.79 -6.55 -0.50
CA LYS A 95 -2.12 -7.69 0.12
C LYS A 95 -3.09 -8.51 0.98
N ALA A 96 -3.92 -7.86 1.80
CA ALA A 96 -4.92 -8.56 2.61
C ALA A 96 -5.90 -9.35 1.74
N ILE A 97 -6.39 -8.76 0.64
CA ILE A 97 -7.23 -9.45 -0.35
C ILE A 97 -6.54 -10.70 -0.89
N ILE A 98 -5.32 -10.56 -1.39
CA ILE A 98 -4.56 -11.68 -1.99
C ILE A 98 -4.26 -12.76 -0.95
N ASN A 99 -3.89 -12.38 0.26
CA ASN A 99 -3.65 -13.32 1.36
C ASN A 99 -4.92 -14.12 1.65
N THR A 100 -6.07 -13.47 1.79
CA THR A 100 -7.36 -14.14 1.99
C THR A 100 -7.65 -15.08 0.82
N THR A 101 -7.49 -14.64 -0.43
CA THR A 101 -7.65 -15.51 -1.60
C THR A 101 -6.77 -16.77 -1.52
N GLU A 102 -5.52 -16.64 -1.10
CA GLU A 102 -4.60 -17.78 -0.96
C GLU A 102 -5.06 -18.77 0.11
N ILE A 103 -5.60 -18.28 1.24
CA ILE A 103 -6.19 -19.13 2.30
C ILE A 103 -7.32 -19.98 1.73
N TYR A 104 -8.23 -19.39 0.96
CA TYR A 104 -9.40 -20.09 0.44
C TYR A 104 -9.10 -20.97 -0.78
N SER A 105 -8.05 -20.66 -1.55
CA SER A 105 -7.76 -21.34 -2.82
C SER A 105 -6.76 -22.49 -2.67
N CYS A 106 -5.69 -22.32 -1.88
CA CYS A 106 -4.57 -23.27 -1.87
C CYS A 106 -4.15 -23.64 -0.44
N ALA A 107 -3.94 -22.68 0.45
CA ALA A 107 -3.46 -22.89 1.83
C ALA A 107 -2.25 -23.85 1.95
N ILE A 108 -1.35 -23.88 0.97
CA ILE A 108 -0.10 -24.68 0.99
C ILE A 108 1.09 -23.75 1.24
N LYS A 109 1.99 -24.15 2.16
CA LYS A 109 3.22 -23.41 2.44
C LYS A 109 4.17 -23.41 1.24
N HIS A 110 4.88 -22.30 1.05
CA HIS A 110 6.00 -22.27 0.11
C HIS A 110 7.16 -23.14 0.60
N ALA A 111 7.78 -23.90 -0.30
CA ALA A 111 8.99 -24.67 -0.02
C ALA A 111 10.19 -23.78 0.37
N SER A 112 10.25 -22.56 -0.18
CA SER A 112 11.30 -21.58 0.13
C SER A 112 10.75 -20.45 1.01
N PRO A 113 11.48 -20.02 2.05
CA PRO A 113 11.06 -18.92 2.91
C PRO A 113 10.98 -17.61 2.11
N ARG A 114 9.98 -16.79 2.41
CA ARG A 114 9.75 -15.48 1.79
C ARG A 114 9.47 -14.43 2.85
N HIS A 115 9.96 -13.21 2.63
CA HIS A 115 9.70 -12.08 3.52
C HIS A 115 8.24 -11.64 3.48
N ASN A 116 7.72 -11.16 4.61
CA ASN A 116 6.35 -10.65 4.76
C ASN A 116 5.25 -11.68 4.45
N GLN A 117 5.52 -12.96 4.70
CA GLN A 117 4.62 -14.10 4.49
C GLN A 117 4.26 -14.79 5.82
N GLU A 118 4.28 -14.07 6.95
CA GLU A 118 4.04 -14.68 8.26
C GLU A 118 2.64 -15.30 8.42
N TYR A 119 1.67 -14.89 7.60
CA TYR A 119 0.31 -15.44 7.62
C TYR A 119 0.23 -16.92 7.19
N GLN A 120 1.25 -17.43 6.48
CA GLN A 120 1.29 -18.82 6.02
C GLN A 120 1.69 -19.82 7.13
N ARG A 121 1.89 -19.38 8.38
CA ARG A 121 2.30 -20.25 9.50
C ARG A 121 1.37 -21.44 9.72
N GLU A 122 0.09 -21.26 9.48
CA GLU A 122 -0.95 -22.27 9.71
C GLU A 122 -1.30 -23.08 8.45
N TYR A 123 -0.64 -22.81 7.32
CA TYR A 123 -0.90 -23.50 6.06
C TYR A 123 -0.39 -24.94 6.09
N PHE A 124 -0.92 -25.77 5.20
CA PHE A 124 -0.49 -27.15 5.04
C PHE A 124 0.99 -27.21 4.63
N PRO A 125 1.79 -28.07 5.28
CA PRO A 125 3.20 -28.24 4.94
C PRO A 125 3.34 -28.78 3.51
N TYR A 126 4.29 -28.21 2.76
CA TYR A 126 4.52 -28.52 1.34
C TYR A 126 4.84 -30.01 1.12
N GLU A 127 5.52 -30.63 2.08
CA GLU A 127 5.98 -32.01 2.06
C GLU A 127 4.84 -33.03 1.97
N LYS A 128 3.61 -32.66 2.34
CA LYS A 128 2.43 -33.54 2.23
C LYS A 128 1.88 -33.69 0.81
N PHE A 129 2.32 -32.86 -0.13
CA PHE A 129 1.82 -32.84 -1.51
C PHE A 129 2.88 -33.28 -2.54
N LYS A 130 3.99 -33.84 -2.07
CA LYS A 130 5.05 -34.42 -2.89
C LYS A 130 4.93 -35.94 -2.91
#